data_AF-A0A2S8RAF8-F1
#
_entry.id   AF-A0A2S8RAF8-F1
#
_cell.length_a   1.000
_cell.length_b   1.000
_cell.length_c   1.000
_cell.angle_alpha   90.00
_cell.angle_beta   90.00
_cell.angle_gamma   90.00
#
_symmetry.space_group_name_H-M   'P 1'
#
loop_
_entity.id
_entity.type
_entity.pdbx_description
1 polymer ?
#
loop_
_entity_poly.entity_id
_entity_poly.type
_entity_poly.pdbx_seq_one_letter_code
_entity_poly.pdbx_strand_id
1 'polypeptide(L)' 'MLKSKSSYEKLIQEHKAKLQDYINNPDAYDNLGLLKNVSPEVRQKIIDGRIKALEKQIQKQIGELEKIIELLK' A
#
# COMPACT_ATOMS: atom_id res chain seq x y z
N MET A 1 20.91 13.70 1.95
CA MET A 1 20.34 13.13 0.72
C MET A 1 20.38 11.59 0.70
N LEU A 2 21.52 10.92 0.99
CA LEU A 2 21.56 9.44 1.11
C LEU A 2 20.62 8.87 2.19
N LYS A 3 20.51 9.54 3.34
CA LYS A 3 19.51 9.19 4.38
C LYS A 3 18.07 9.28 3.87
N SER A 4 17.78 10.25 3.00
CA SER A 4 16.46 10.40 2.37
C SER A 4 16.16 9.22 1.45
N LYS A 5 17.10 8.83 0.57
CA LYS A 5 16.95 7.63 -0.29
C LYS A 5 16.63 6.37 0.51
N SER A 6 17.41 6.09 1.55
CA SER A 6 17.21 4.90 2.41
C SER A 6 15.84 4.91 3.14
N SER A 7 15.38 6.07 3.61
CA SER A 7 14.06 6.20 4.22
C SER A 7 12.93 5.91 3.23
N TYR A 8 13.05 6.35 1.98
CA TYR A 8 12.07 6.08 0.94
C TYR A 8 12.04 4.59 0.55
N GLU A 9 13.21 3.95 0.42
CA GLU A 9 13.32 2.51 0.17
C GLU A 9 12.65 1.69 1.29
N LYS A 10 12.94 2.02 2.56
CA LYS A 10 12.31 1.36 3.72
C LYS A 10 10.80 1.53 3.71
N LEU A 11 10.32 2.73 3.46
CA LEU A 11 8.89 3.02 3.42
C LEU A 11 8.18 2.23 2.30
N ILE A 12 8.79 2.11 1.11
CA ILE A 12 8.25 1.26 0.02
C ILE A 12 8.11 -0.19 0.48
N GLN A 13 9.11 -0.75 1.15
CA GLN A 13 9.06 -2.12 1.65
C GLN A 13 7.95 -2.30 2.70
N GLU A 14 7.80 -1.35 3.62
CA GLU A 14 6.73 -1.38 4.63
C GLU A 14 5.33 -1.32 3.97
N HIS A 15 5.15 -0.50 2.93
CA HIS A 15 3.87 -0.45 2.20
C HIS A 15 3.59 -1.73 1.41
N LYS A 16 4.61 -2.35 0.81
CA LYS A 16 4.48 -3.64 0.13
C LYS A 16 4.11 -4.77 1.11
N ALA A 17 4.75 -4.81 2.28
CA ALA A 17 4.42 -5.77 3.33
C ALA A 17 2.96 -5.60 3.78
N LYS A 18 2.52 -4.36 4.06
CA LYS A 18 1.12 -4.06 4.42
C LYS A 18 0.13 -4.48 3.34
N LEU A 19 0.45 -4.29 2.06
CA LEU A 19 -0.39 -4.74 0.96
C LEU A 19 -0.51 -6.27 0.96
N GLN A 20 0.61 -6.98 1.10
CA GLN A 20 0.62 -8.44 1.14
C GLN A 20 -0.18 -8.98 2.34
N ASP A 21 0.02 -8.40 3.53
CA ASP A 21 -0.72 -8.80 4.72
C ASP A 21 -2.22 -8.56 4.56
N TYR A 22 -2.60 -7.43 3.96
CA TYR A 22 -4.00 -7.12 3.66
C TYR A 22 -4.60 -8.11 2.66
N ILE A 23 -3.89 -8.48 1.60
CA ILE A 23 -4.34 -9.48 0.62
C ILE A 23 -4.53 -10.84 1.30
N ASN A 24 -3.60 -11.23 2.18
CA ASN A 24 -3.64 -12.51 2.87
C ASN A 24 -4.79 -12.59 3.89
N ASN A 25 -5.09 -11.48 4.58
CA ASN A 25 -6.14 -11.44 5.59
C ASN A 25 -6.84 -10.08 5.66
N PRO A 26 -7.76 -9.76 4.73
CA PRO A 26 -8.46 -8.47 4.72
C PRO A 26 -9.23 -8.20 6.02
N ASP A 27 -9.81 -9.23 6.65
CA ASP A 27 -10.60 -9.10 7.88
C ASP A 27 -9.77 -8.67 9.08
N ALA A 28 -8.48 -9.03 9.14
CA ALA A 28 -7.58 -8.57 10.20
C ALA A 28 -7.37 -7.04 10.19
N TYR A 29 -7.67 -6.39 9.06
CA TYR A 29 -7.54 -4.93 8.90
C TYR A 29 -8.91 -4.23 8.86
N ASP A 30 -10.01 -4.94 9.12
CA ASP A 30 -11.37 -4.41 9.10
C ASP A 30 -11.80 -3.80 10.46
N ASN A 31 -11.07 -2.78 10.91
CA ASN A 31 -11.32 -2.13 12.21
C ASN A 31 -12.71 -1.48 12.31
N LEU A 32 -13.29 -1.12 11.17
CA LEU A 32 -14.59 -0.44 11.09
C LEU A 32 -15.75 -1.42 10.79
N GLY A 33 -15.48 -2.72 10.63
CA GLY A 33 -16.51 -3.72 10.33
C GLY A 33 -17.12 -3.58 8.92
N LEU A 34 -16.43 -2.96 7.98
CA LEU A 34 -16.88 -2.71 6.60
C LEU A 34 -16.97 -3.98 5.76
N LEU A 35 -16.25 -5.04 6.14
CA LEU A 35 -16.27 -6.33 5.43
C LEU A 35 -17.28 -7.30 6.05
N LYS A 36 -17.82 -7.00 7.23
CA LYS A 36 -18.81 -7.83 7.93
C LYS A 36 -20.22 -7.58 7.40
N ASN A 37 -21.02 -8.64 7.30
CA ASN A 37 -22.44 -8.59 6.94
C ASN A 37 -22.77 -7.91 5.59
N VAL A 38 -21.79 -7.81 4.68
CA VAL A 38 -22.00 -7.34 3.31
C VAL A 38 -22.09 -8.52 2.35
N SER A 39 -22.73 -8.32 1.20
CA SER A 39 -22.78 -9.35 0.16
C SER A 39 -21.38 -9.66 -0.37
N PRO A 40 -21.12 -10.89 -0.87
CA PRO A 40 -19.80 -11.26 -1.40
C PRO A 40 -19.29 -10.31 -2.49
N GLU A 41 -20.18 -9.82 -3.36
CA GLU A 41 -19.83 -8.87 -4.42
C GLU A 41 -19.38 -7.51 -3.86
N VAL A 42 -20.12 -6.97 -2.90
CA VAL A 42 -19.77 -5.70 -2.25
C VAL A 42 -18.48 -5.84 -1.48
N ARG A 43 -18.31 -6.96 -0.77
CA ARG A 43 -17.08 -7.29 -0.05
C ARG A 43 -15.87 -7.29 -0.97
N GLN A 44 -15.97 -7.94 -2.13
CA GLN A 44 -14.89 -7.98 -3.11
C GLN A 44 -14.57 -6.58 -3.65
N LYS A 45 -15.59 -5.77 -3.97
CA LYS A 45 -15.38 -4.37 -4.42
C LYS A 45 -14.65 -3.53 -3.38
N ILE A 46 -14.96 -3.68 -2.10
CA ILE A 46 -14.27 -2.97 -1.01
C ILE A 46 -12.80 -3.42 -0.93
N ILE A 47 -12.55 -4.74 -0.96
CA ILE A 47 -11.20 -5.30 -0.93
C ILE A 47 -10.37 -4.82 -2.12
N ASP A 48 -10.90 -4.91 -3.34
CA ASP A 48 -10.24 -4.49 -4.57
C ASP A 48 -9.96 -2.98 -4.56
N GLY A 49 -10.92 -2.18 -4.09
CA GLY A 49 -10.74 -0.73 -3.95
C GLY A 49 -9.59 -0.39 -2.99
N ARG A 50 -9.48 -1.13 -1.89
CA ARG A 50 -8.40 -0.95 -0.92
C ARG A 50 -7.04 -1.38 -1.47
N ILE A 51 -6.98 -2.52 -2.17
CA ILE A 51 -5.78 -2.99 -2.87
C ILE A 51 -5.30 -1.93 -3.85
N LYS A 52 -6.18 -1.44 -4.74
CA LYS A 52 -5.84 -0.38 -5.71
C LYS A 52 -5.32 0.89 -5.04
N ALA A 53 -5.89 1.28 -3.91
CA ALA A 53 -5.43 2.44 -3.16
C ALA A 53 -4.01 2.24 -2.59
N LEU A 54 -3.72 1.08 -2.01
CA LEU A 54 -2.40 0.73 -1.48
C LEU A 54 -1.36 0.64 -2.60
N GLU A 55 -1.70 0.02 -3.74
CA GLU A 55 -0.83 -0.03 -4.92
C GLU A 55 -0.51 1.37 -5.43
N LYS A 56 -1.51 2.25 -5.53
CA LYS A 56 -1.30 3.65 -5.95
C LYS A 56 -0.37 4.40 -5.00
N GLN A 57 -0.45 4.16 -3.70
CA GLN A 57 0.47 4.74 -2.71
C GLN A 57 1.91 4.24 -2.92
N ILE A 58 2.08 2.94 -3.15
CA ILE A 58 3.40 2.34 -3.45
C ILE A 58 4.00 2.97 -4.72
N GLN A 59 3.21 3.07 -5.80
CA GLN A 59 3.67 3.65 -7.06
C GLN A 59 4.09 5.11 -6.91
N LYS A 60 3.31 5.91 -6.16
CA LYS A 60 3.69 7.29 -5.85
C LYS A 60 5.04 7.33 -5.12
N GLN A 61 5.22 6.48 -4.10
CA GLN A 61 6.44 6.47 -3.31
C GLN A 61 7.67 6.04 -4.14
N ILE A 62 7.51 5.10 -5.07
CA ILE A 62 8.54 4.70 -6.04
C ILE A 62 8.92 5.88 -6.92
N GLY A 63 7.94 6.59 -7.50
CA GLY A 63 8.22 7.75 -8.35
C GLY A 63 8.95 8.89 -7.61
N GLU A 64 8.64 9.10 -6.33
CA GLU A 64 9.39 10.06 -5.51
C GLU A 64 10.83 9.59 -5.22
N LEU A 65 11.05 8.30 -5.02
CA LEU A 65 12.40 7.73 -4.88
C LEU A 65 13.22 7.91 -6.16
N GLU A 66 12.62 7.67 -7.33
CA GLU A 66 13.27 7.85 -8.63
C GLU A 66 13.75 9.29 -8.83
N LYS A 67 12.91 10.29 -8.52
CA LYS A 67 13.31 11.71 -8.55
C LYS A 67 14.48 12.01 -7.64
N ILE A 68 14.49 11.46 -6.42
CA ILE A 68 15.61 11.64 -5.48
C ILE A 68 16.89 11.01 -6.04
N ILE A 69 16.80 9.85 -6.67
CA ILE A 69 17.94 9.18 -7.30
C ILE A 69 18.48 10.00 -8.47
N GLU A 70 17.60 10.57 -9.30
CA GLU A 70 17.99 11.42 -10.43
C GLU A 70 18.71 12.69 -9.96
N LEU A 71 18.22 13.35 -8.91
CA LEU A 71 18.86 14.53 -8.31
C LEU A 71 20.21 14.25 -7.62
N LEU A 72 20.51 12.98 -7.37
CA LEU A 72 21.76 12.51 -6.77
C LEU A 72 22.82 12.09 -7.80
N LYS A 73 22.44 11.97 -9.08
CA LYS A 73 23.37 11.74 -10.19
C LYS A 73 24.09 13.03 -10.57
#